data_AF-A0A533UKF2-F1
#
_entry.id   AF-A0A533UKF2-F1
#
_cell.length_a   1.000
_cell.length_b   1.000
_cell.length_c   1.000
_cell.angle_alpha   90.00
_cell.angle_beta   90.00
_cell.angle_gamma   90.00
#
_symmetry.space_group_name_H-M   'P 1'
#
loop_
_entity.id
_entity.type
_entity.pdbx_description
1 polymer ?
#
loop_
_entity_poly.entity_id
_entity_poly.type
_entity_poly.pdbx_seq_one_letter_code
_entity_poly.pdbx_strand_id
1 'polypeptide(L)'
;MRQYVTILLFSTLIIFVLNNADAETGSGGIIATTNKATFQPGDKVIITGSVAKIVTNNPVTIIVRNPISNVYEVGQVNLLNNLFVHDFVLSDDVTVGTYNVQIKHGTQTGQLTFVVYGSQMQLIKVGDYNIKVRGNNTNLINYNDVSVSTIDDSLTISVNANAISSGSVTQEFQIPKAIIDTLGGSLIVKIDGKVLQCVQTETTTDRILDCMIPSSTKELTIIGTTVIPEFGSIAVLILAVGIFSTIFLSNKMKIR
;
A
#
# COMPACT_ATOMS: atom_id res chain seq x y z
N MET A 1 49.14 -9.36 -35.09
CA MET A 1 48.42 -8.48 -34.12
C MET A 1 46.95 -8.85 -34.12
N ARG A 2 46.51 -9.68 -33.19
CA ARG A 2 45.09 -9.91 -32.91
C ARG A 2 44.94 -9.83 -31.39
N GLN A 3 44.12 -8.88 -30.99
CA GLN A 3 44.02 -8.31 -29.65
C GLN A 3 43.15 -9.23 -28.79
N TYR A 4 43.66 -9.63 -27.63
CA TYR A 4 42.91 -10.39 -26.64
C TYR A 4 41.82 -9.49 -26.04
N VAL A 5 40.56 -9.93 -26.13
CA VAL A 5 39.43 -9.27 -25.47
C VAL A 5 39.25 -9.93 -24.11
N THR A 6 39.70 -9.25 -23.06
CA THR A 6 39.48 -9.65 -21.67
C THR A 6 38.10 -9.17 -21.25
N ILE A 7 37.16 -10.09 -21.03
CA ILE A 7 35.82 -9.77 -20.51
C ILE A 7 35.91 -9.70 -18.98
N LEU A 8 35.84 -8.48 -18.44
CA LEU A 8 35.69 -8.21 -17.01
C LEU A 8 34.21 -8.41 -16.62
N LEU A 9 33.91 -9.58 -16.04
CA LEU A 9 32.63 -9.85 -15.38
C LEU A 9 32.59 -9.11 -14.03
N PHE A 10 31.92 -7.97 -13.98
CA PHE A 10 31.55 -7.32 -12.73
C PHE A 10 30.38 -8.09 -12.09
N SER A 11 30.66 -9.01 -11.17
CA SER A 11 29.64 -9.54 -10.27
C SER A 11 29.40 -8.52 -9.15
N THR A 12 28.33 -7.73 -9.25
CA THR A 12 27.90 -6.87 -8.14
C THR A 12 27.28 -7.74 -7.05
N LEU A 13 27.99 -7.81 -5.92
CA LEU A 13 27.51 -8.41 -4.69
C LEU A 13 26.40 -7.49 -4.13
N ILE A 14 25.13 -7.87 -4.29
CA ILE A 14 24.02 -7.22 -3.59
C ILE A 14 24.12 -7.64 -2.13
N ILE A 15 24.64 -6.74 -1.29
CA ILE A 15 24.55 -6.89 0.16
C ILE A 15 23.09 -6.62 0.53
N PHE A 16 22.31 -7.69 0.65
CA PHE A 16 21.04 -7.64 1.34
C PHE A 16 21.36 -7.38 2.83
N VAL A 17 21.27 -6.12 3.24
CA VAL A 17 21.25 -5.78 4.66
C VAL A 17 19.91 -6.27 5.18
N LEU A 18 19.90 -7.48 5.72
CA LEU A 18 18.85 -7.90 6.65
C LEU A 18 18.94 -6.92 7.81
N ASN A 19 18.07 -5.90 7.81
CA ASN A 19 17.77 -5.18 9.03
C ASN A 19 17.16 -6.23 9.97
N ASN A 20 18.00 -6.79 10.84
CA ASN A 20 17.56 -7.59 11.95
C ASN A 20 16.58 -6.70 12.72
N ALA A 21 15.31 -7.07 12.70
CA ALA A 21 14.41 -6.66 13.76
C ALA A 21 15.09 -7.13 15.04
N ASP A 22 15.49 -6.20 15.90
CA ASP A 22 16.02 -6.54 17.21
C ASP A 22 14.94 -7.34 17.93
N ALA A 23 15.14 -8.66 17.97
CA ALA A 23 14.41 -9.53 18.87
C ALA A 23 14.90 -9.19 20.27
N GLU A 24 14.21 -8.28 20.96
CA GLU A 24 14.45 -8.09 22.39
C GLU A 24 14.17 -9.42 23.09
N THR A 25 15.19 -9.92 23.77
CA THR A 25 15.17 -11.13 24.57
C THR A 25 14.25 -10.92 25.76
N GLY A 26 13.01 -11.43 25.68
CA GLY A 26 12.09 -11.49 26.79
C GLY A 26 12.69 -12.28 27.96
N SER A 27 13.05 -11.59 29.03
CA SER A 27 13.59 -12.15 30.28
C SER A 27 12.64 -13.13 31.01
N GLY A 28 11.43 -13.37 30.50
CA GLY A 28 10.39 -14.18 31.15
C GLY A 28 9.95 -15.42 30.39
N GLY A 29 10.68 -15.90 29.37
CA GLY A 29 10.30 -17.11 28.62
C GLY A 29 9.22 -16.89 27.56
N ILE A 30 8.86 -15.63 27.28
CA ILE A 30 8.02 -15.24 26.15
C ILE A 30 8.91 -14.56 25.11
N ILE A 31 8.85 -15.02 23.87
CA ILE A 31 9.54 -14.40 22.72
C ILE A 31 8.46 -14.00 21.72
N ALA A 32 8.46 -12.75 21.28
CA ALA A 32 7.47 -12.25 20.34
C ALA A 32 8.06 -11.20 19.40
N THR A 33 7.44 -11.07 18.23
CA THR A 33 7.79 -10.14 17.17
C THR A 33 6.54 -9.60 16.50
N THR A 34 6.71 -8.56 15.68
CA THR A 34 5.68 -8.04 14.79
C THR A 34 5.99 -8.38 13.33
N ASN A 35 4.98 -8.36 12.46
CA ASN A 35 5.14 -8.59 11.01
C ASN A 35 5.99 -7.53 10.29
N LYS A 36 6.10 -6.32 10.85
CA LYS A 36 6.98 -5.23 10.39
C LYS A 36 7.62 -4.56 11.60
N ALA A 37 8.78 -3.93 11.43
CA ALA A 37 9.37 -3.08 12.46
C ALA A 37 8.72 -1.70 12.54
N THR A 38 8.15 -1.25 11.41
CA THR A 38 7.58 0.07 11.22
C THR A 38 6.21 -0.02 10.57
N PHE A 39 5.32 0.86 10.99
CA PHE A 39 3.92 0.90 10.55
C PHE A 39 3.46 2.33 10.26
N GLN A 40 2.39 2.47 9.51
CA GLN A 40 1.68 3.71 9.23
C GLN A 40 0.21 3.62 9.69
N PRO A 41 -0.51 4.74 9.83
CA PRO A 41 -1.96 4.71 10.08
C PRO A 41 -2.68 3.77 9.09
N GLY A 42 -3.63 2.98 9.58
CA GLY A 42 -4.35 1.98 8.77
C GLY A 42 -3.61 0.66 8.55
N ASP A 43 -2.32 0.55 8.88
CA ASP A 43 -1.62 -0.73 8.78
C ASP A 43 -2.20 -1.77 9.75
N LYS A 44 -2.20 -3.02 9.29
CA LYS A 44 -2.47 -4.18 10.14
C LYS A 44 -1.20 -4.61 10.87
N VAL A 45 -1.22 -4.50 12.19
CA VAL A 45 -0.18 -5.01 13.10
C VAL A 45 -0.52 -6.44 13.45
N ILE A 46 0.45 -7.35 13.28
CA ILE A 46 0.33 -8.76 13.65
C ILE A 46 1.46 -9.06 14.62
N ILE A 47 1.11 -9.39 15.86
CA ILE A 47 2.02 -9.83 16.91
C ILE A 47 2.00 -11.35 16.95
N THR A 48 3.18 -11.95 16.76
CA THR A 48 3.38 -13.39 16.82
C THR A 48 4.39 -13.72 17.91
N GLY A 49 4.12 -14.74 18.72
CA GLY A 49 5.08 -15.14 19.73
C GLY A 49 4.91 -16.56 20.23
N SER A 50 5.84 -16.97 21.09
CA SER A 50 5.87 -18.27 21.75
C SER A 50 6.09 -18.13 23.26
N VAL A 51 5.57 -19.12 23.99
CA VAL A 51 5.74 -19.24 25.45
C VAL A 51 6.53 -20.52 25.75
N ALA A 52 7.73 -20.38 26.32
CA ALA A 52 8.66 -21.49 26.55
C ALA A 52 8.11 -22.53 27.54
N LYS A 53 7.40 -22.10 28.59
CA LYS A 53 6.78 -23.00 29.57
C LYS A 53 5.30 -22.69 29.73
N ILE A 54 4.43 -23.61 29.34
CA ILE A 54 2.99 -23.44 29.59
C ILE A 54 2.71 -23.73 31.06
N VAL A 55 2.29 -22.69 31.77
CA VAL A 55 1.77 -22.79 33.12
C VAL A 55 0.26 -22.69 32.98
N THR A 56 -0.44 -23.84 32.96
CA THR A 56 -1.92 -23.97 32.86
C THR A 56 -2.54 -23.47 31.54
N ASN A 57 -3.84 -23.73 31.33
CA ASN A 57 -4.62 -23.30 30.14
C ASN A 57 -4.94 -21.79 30.17
N ASN A 58 -4.03 -20.97 30.69
CA ASN A 58 -4.22 -19.53 30.78
C ASN A 58 -4.02 -18.91 29.39
N PRO A 59 -4.85 -17.94 29.01
CA PRO A 59 -4.59 -17.18 27.80
C PRO A 59 -3.40 -16.22 27.98
N VAL A 60 -2.82 -15.80 26.87
CA VAL A 60 -1.84 -14.71 26.80
C VAL A 60 -2.60 -13.38 26.78
N THR A 61 -2.23 -12.47 27.67
CA THR A 61 -2.69 -11.08 27.64
C THR A 61 -1.66 -10.22 26.92
N ILE A 62 -2.11 -9.41 25.97
CA ILE A 62 -1.31 -8.42 25.25
C ILE A 62 -1.88 -7.03 25.59
N ILE A 63 -1.01 -6.10 25.98
CA ILE A 63 -1.36 -4.69 26.18
C ILE A 63 -0.41 -3.86 25.33
N VAL A 64 -0.96 -3.09 24.40
CA VAL A 64 -0.21 -2.15 23.59
C VAL A 64 -0.39 -0.75 24.16
N ARG A 65 0.70 -0.03 24.39
CA ARG A 65 0.70 1.36 24.84
C ARG A 65 1.29 2.26 23.76
N ASN A 66 0.66 3.41 23.58
CA ASN A 66 1.12 4.43 22.63
C ASN A 66 2.34 5.20 23.20
N PRO A 67 2.95 6.11 22.42
CA PRO A 67 4.16 6.82 22.81
C PRO A 67 4.02 7.70 24.06
N ILE A 68 2.79 8.09 24.41
CA ILE A 68 2.47 8.86 25.62
C ILE A 68 1.99 7.95 26.77
N SER A 69 2.24 6.64 26.68
CA SER A 69 1.95 5.60 27.68
C SER A 69 0.45 5.29 27.92
N ASN A 70 -0.45 5.85 27.12
CA ASN A 70 -1.87 5.48 27.15
C ASN A 70 -2.06 4.09 26.57
N VAL A 71 -3.01 3.33 27.11
CA VAL A 71 -3.40 2.03 26.55
C VAL A 71 -4.06 2.27 25.21
N TYR A 72 -3.53 1.63 24.17
CA TYR A 72 -4.03 1.70 22.81
C TYR A 72 -4.87 0.47 22.44
N GLU A 73 -4.35 -0.73 22.73
CA GLU A 73 -4.99 -2.00 22.40
C GLU A 73 -4.83 -2.99 23.56
N VAL A 74 -5.85 -3.82 23.79
CA VAL A 74 -5.81 -4.92 24.75
C VAL A 74 -6.36 -6.19 24.11
N GLY A 75 -5.53 -7.22 24.05
CA GLY A 75 -5.86 -8.52 23.48
C GLY A 75 -5.73 -9.65 24.50
N GLN A 76 -6.57 -10.68 24.36
CA GLN A 76 -6.42 -11.93 25.10
C GLN A 76 -6.60 -13.10 24.14
N VAL A 77 -5.60 -13.96 24.04
CA VAL A 77 -5.56 -15.05 23.05
C VAL A 77 -5.14 -16.37 23.69
N ASN A 78 -5.78 -17.46 23.28
CA ASN A 78 -5.39 -18.80 23.71
C ASN A 78 -4.15 -19.27 22.96
N LEU A 79 -3.34 -20.08 23.62
CA LEU A 79 -2.17 -20.70 23.00
C LEU A 79 -2.57 -21.88 22.12
N LEU A 80 -1.90 -22.02 20.97
CA LEU A 80 -1.93 -23.22 20.14
C LEU A 80 -0.50 -23.70 19.94
N ASN A 81 -0.16 -24.89 20.45
CA ASN A 81 1.21 -25.43 20.42
C ASN A 81 2.27 -24.43 20.93
N ASN A 82 1.97 -23.80 22.07
CA ASN A 82 2.81 -22.78 22.71
C ASN A 82 2.94 -21.46 21.92
N LEU A 83 2.25 -21.32 20.78
CA LEU A 83 2.26 -20.12 19.96
C LEU A 83 1.00 -19.29 20.21
N PHE A 84 1.14 -17.99 20.02
CA PHE A 84 0.01 -17.06 19.98
C PHE A 84 0.15 -16.10 18.81
N VAL A 85 -1.00 -15.66 18.30
CA VAL A 85 -1.12 -14.63 17.28
C VAL A 85 -2.20 -13.67 17.72
N HIS A 86 -1.91 -12.37 17.66
CA HIS A 86 -2.89 -11.32 17.88
C HIS A 86 -2.68 -10.23 16.84
N ASP A 87 -3.77 -9.73 16.26
CA ASP A 87 -3.73 -8.70 15.24
C ASP A 87 -4.76 -7.62 15.50
N PHE A 88 -4.42 -6.42 15.06
CA PHE A 88 -5.28 -5.24 15.10
C PHE A 88 -4.89 -4.29 13.96
N VAL A 89 -5.77 -3.35 13.64
CA VAL A 89 -5.53 -2.32 12.62
C VAL A 89 -5.31 -0.99 13.33
N LEU A 90 -4.23 -0.29 12.96
CA LEU A 90 -3.98 1.04 13.49
C LEU A 90 -5.05 2.01 12.98
N SER A 91 -5.63 2.77 13.90
CA SER A 91 -6.59 3.82 13.60
C SER A 91 -5.97 4.89 12.70
N ASP A 92 -6.83 5.58 11.95
CA ASP A 92 -6.43 6.64 11.04
C ASP A 92 -5.80 7.86 11.75
N ASP A 93 -6.13 8.05 13.04
CA ASP A 93 -5.66 9.10 13.94
C ASP A 93 -4.56 8.65 14.91
N VAL A 94 -3.94 7.49 14.64
CA VAL A 94 -2.94 6.89 15.51
C VAL A 94 -1.79 7.86 15.81
N THR A 95 -1.34 7.89 17.07
CA THR A 95 -0.24 8.75 17.50
C THR A 95 1.08 8.25 16.92
N VAL A 96 1.85 9.12 16.28
CA VAL A 96 3.17 8.75 15.75
C VAL A 96 4.18 8.56 16.87
N GLY A 97 5.08 7.58 16.73
CA GLY A 97 6.16 7.30 17.68
C GLY A 97 6.28 5.82 18.06
N THR A 98 7.05 5.56 19.11
CA THR A 98 7.33 4.20 19.58
C THR A 98 6.22 3.66 20.47
N TYR A 99 5.67 2.53 20.09
CA TYR A 99 4.69 1.77 20.86
C TYR A 99 5.38 0.70 21.68
N ASN A 100 4.90 0.49 22.91
CA ASN A 100 5.37 -0.58 23.78
C ASN A 100 4.30 -1.66 23.89
N VAL A 101 4.68 -2.91 23.67
CA VAL A 101 3.81 -4.07 23.78
C VAL A 101 4.26 -4.86 24.99
N GLN A 102 3.36 -5.03 25.97
CA GLN A 102 3.55 -5.86 27.14
C GLN A 102 2.75 -7.14 26.97
N ILE A 103 3.40 -8.28 27.17
CA ILE A 103 2.82 -9.60 26.96
C ILE A 103 2.94 -10.38 28.25
N LYS A 104 1.85 -10.98 28.72
CA LYS A 104 1.81 -11.72 29.98
C LYS A 104 1.14 -13.08 29.82
N HIS A 105 1.75 -14.10 30.41
CA HIS A 105 1.17 -15.44 30.54
C HIS A 105 1.48 -16.01 31.93
N GLY A 106 0.49 -16.00 32.82
CA GLY A 106 0.71 -16.33 34.23
C GLY A 106 1.73 -15.38 34.88
N THR A 107 2.87 -15.91 35.31
CA THR A 107 3.99 -15.13 35.87
C THR A 107 5.02 -14.69 34.84
N GLN A 108 4.94 -15.23 33.62
CA GLN A 108 5.87 -14.92 32.54
C GLN A 108 5.49 -13.61 31.87
N THR A 109 6.51 -12.81 31.55
CA THR A 109 6.36 -11.52 30.88
C THR A 109 7.30 -11.44 29.69
N GLY A 110 6.81 -10.91 28.58
CA GLY A 110 7.58 -10.51 27.41
C GLY A 110 7.27 -9.07 27.06
N GLN A 111 8.15 -8.43 26.31
CA GLN A 111 7.94 -7.10 25.80
C GLN A 111 8.54 -6.99 24.40
N LEU A 112 7.98 -6.10 23.59
CA LEU A 112 8.57 -5.66 22.34
C LEU A 112 8.15 -4.23 22.04
N THR A 113 8.78 -3.62 21.05
CA THR A 113 8.39 -2.32 20.54
C THR A 113 8.21 -2.36 19.04
N PHE A 114 7.40 -1.44 18.53
CA PHE A 114 7.33 -1.12 17.11
C PHE A 114 7.15 0.39 16.96
N VAL A 115 7.49 0.92 15.79
CA VAL A 115 7.39 2.37 15.55
C VAL A 115 6.30 2.66 14.53
N VAL A 116 5.41 3.59 14.87
CA VAL A 116 4.45 4.16 13.93
C VAL A 116 5.06 5.44 13.37
N TYR A 117 5.37 5.42 12.07
CA TYR A 117 5.78 6.57 11.29
C TYR A 117 4.61 7.06 10.42
N GLY A 118 4.80 8.22 9.79
CA GLY A 118 3.83 8.81 8.88
C GLY A 118 3.33 10.15 9.39
N SER A 119 2.76 10.92 8.49
CA SER A 119 2.08 12.16 8.85
C SER A 119 0.63 11.84 9.21
N GLN A 120 -0.04 12.75 9.91
CA GLN A 120 -1.48 12.64 10.16
C GLN A 120 -2.22 12.39 8.83
N MET A 121 -3.25 11.54 8.87
CA MET A 121 -4.16 11.39 7.73
C MET A 121 -4.70 12.75 7.33
N GLN A 122 -4.65 13.05 6.03
CA GLN A 122 -5.40 14.17 5.47
C GLN A 122 -6.71 13.67 4.88
N LEU A 123 -7.77 14.43 5.09
CA LEU A 123 -9.08 14.16 4.51
C LEU A 123 -9.35 15.20 3.43
N ILE A 124 -9.65 14.73 2.23
CA ILE A 124 -10.12 15.58 1.13
C ILE A 124 -11.62 15.36 1.03
N LYS A 125 -12.40 16.42 1.32
CA LYS A 125 -13.86 16.35 1.32
C LYS A 125 -14.41 16.42 -0.09
N VAL A 126 -15.27 15.47 -0.45
CA VAL A 126 -15.95 15.41 -1.76
C VAL A 126 -17.43 15.11 -1.53
N GLY A 127 -18.24 16.16 -1.44
CA GLY A 127 -19.64 16.05 -1.00
C GLY A 127 -19.75 15.43 0.40
N ASP A 128 -20.49 14.34 0.52
CA ASP A 128 -20.68 13.57 1.75
C ASP A 128 -19.58 12.55 2.03
N TYR A 129 -18.69 12.32 1.06
CA TYR A 129 -17.58 11.38 1.17
C TYR A 129 -16.26 12.10 1.49
N ASN A 130 -15.28 11.34 1.95
CA ASN A 130 -13.91 11.82 2.15
C ASN A 130 -12.95 10.86 1.48
N ILE A 131 -11.99 11.41 0.73
CA ILE A 131 -10.81 10.69 0.28
C ILE A 131 -9.79 10.76 1.42
N LYS A 132 -9.31 9.59 1.83
CA LYS A 132 -8.28 9.50 2.87
C LYS A 132 -6.92 9.47 2.18
N VAL A 133 -6.04 10.38 2.59
CA VAL A 133 -4.67 10.43 2.09
C VAL A 133 -3.72 10.05 3.22
N ARG A 134 -2.93 9.00 2.98
CA ARG A 134 -1.91 8.49 3.88
C ARG A 134 -0.55 8.53 3.21
N GLY A 135 0.51 8.61 4.00
CA GLY A 135 1.87 8.58 3.47
C GLY A 135 2.87 9.27 4.38
N ASN A 136 4.13 9.18 3.98
CA ASN A 136 5.15 9.98 4.62
C ASN A 136 5.05 11.42 4.13
N ASN A 137 5.22 12.38 5.03
CA ASN A 137 5.25 13.80 4.71
C ASN A 137 3.95 14.29 4.02
N THR A 138 2.79 13.73 4.36
CA THR A 138 1.48 14.22 3.82
C THR A 138 1.29 15.71 4.09
N ASN A 139 1.81 16.21 5.21
CA ASN A 139 1.81 17.62 5.60
C ASN A 139 2.63 18.55 4.68
N LEU A 140 3.41 18.03 3.72
CA LEU A 140 4.07 18.83 2.69
C LEU A 140 3.18 19.10 1.48
N ILE A 141 2.01 18.47 1.42
CA ILE A 141 1.02 18.68 0.37
C ILE A 141 -0.24 19.25 1.01
N ASN A 142 -0.77 20.31 0.41
CA ASN A 142 -2.10 20.81 0.74
C ASN A 142 -3.04 20.44 -0.41
N TYR A 143 -4.13 19.77 -0.07
CA TYR A 143 -5.23 19.48 -0.99
C TYR A 143 -6.35 20.48 -0.72
N ASN A 144 -6.68 21.26 -1.74
CA ASN A 144 -7.59 22.40 -1.62
C ASN A 144 -8.93 22.05 -2.28
N ASP A 145 -9.35 22.88 -3.23
CA ASP A 145 -10.62 22.73 -3.92
C ASP A 145 -10.67 21.44 -4.73
N VAL A 146 -11.86 20.83 -4.71
CA VAL A 146 -12.15 19.62 -5.46
C VAL A 146 -13.30 19.90 -6.42
N SER A 147 -13.11 19.51 -7.67
CA SER A 147 -14.13 19.56 -8.72
C SER A 147 -14.43 18.15 -9.20
N VAL A 148 -15.71 17.82 -9.33
CA VAL A 148 -16.18 16.53 -9.86
C VAL A 148 -16.93 16.81 -11.16
N SER A 149 -16.50 16.20 -12.25
CA SER A 149 -17.19 16.19 -13.54
C SER A 149 -17.86 14.84 -13.75
N THR A 150 -19.19 14.83 -13.76
CA THR A 150 -19.97 13.63 -14.11
C THR A 150 -20.00 13.35 -15.61
N ILE A 151 -19.64 14.34 -16.43
CA ILE A 151 -19.57 14.21 -17.89
C ILE A 151 -18.30 13.48 -18.29
N ASP A 152 -17.17 13.88 -17.69
CA ASP A 152 -15.86 13.31 -17.98
C ASP A 152 -15.50 12.14 -17.03
N ASP A 153 -16.41 11.78 -16.13
CA ASP A 153 -16.21 10.83 -15.03
C ASP A 153 -14.88 11.06 -14.31
N SER A 154 -14.65 12.32 -13.92
CA SER A 154 -13.34 12.77 -13.44
C SER A 154 -13.45 13.59 -12.16
N LEU A 155 -12.43 13.45 -11.33
CA LEU A 155 -12.20 14.18 -10.08
C LEU A 155 -10.90 14.98 -10.23
N THR A 156 -10.98 16.30 -10.11
CA THR A 156 -9.82 17.19 -10.13
C THR A 156 -9.65 17.84 -8.76
N ILE A 157 -8.45 17.73 -8.20
CA ILE A 157 -8.05 18.26 -6.90
C ILE A 157 -6.99 19.32 -7.13
N SER A 158 -7.20 20.52 -6.60
CA SER A 158 -6.17 21.55 -6.53
C SER A 158 -5.17 21.18 -5.45
N VAL A 159 -3.89 21.20 -5.80
CA VAL A 159 -2.78 20.75 -4.95
C VAL A 159 -1.78 21.90 -4.77
N ASN A 160 -1.17 21.98 -3.59
CA ASN A 160 0.04 22.77 -3.37
C ASN A 160 1.12 21.88 -2.77
N ALA A 161 2.06 21.47 -3.61
CA ALA A 161 3.20 20.62 -3.24
C ALA A 161 4.53 21.40 -3.20
N ASN A 162 4.50 22.70 -2.93
CA ASN A 162 5.70 23.55 -2.92
C ASN A 162 6.58 23.33 -1.68
N ALA A 163 6.03 22.76 -0.61
CA ALA A 163 6.80 22.43 0.60
C ALA A 163 7.69 21.19 0.42
N ILE A 164 7.54 20.45 -0.68
CA ILE A 164 8.45 19.37 -1.06
C ILE A 164 9.75 20.00 -1.58
N SER A 165 10.84 19.86 -0.81
CA SER A 165 12.13 20.48 -1.08
C SER A 165 12.77 20.05 -2.41
N SER A 166 12.68 18.77 -2.75
CA SER A 166 13.08 18.22 -4.06
C SER A 166 12.51 16.83 -4.28
N GLY A 167 12.38 16.42 -5.54
CA GLY A 167 11.91 15.08 -5.89
C GLY A 167 10.39 14.92 -5.75
N SER A 168 9.98 13.91 -4.99
CA SER A 168 8.58 13.49 -4.88
C SER A 168 8.32 12.78 -3.56
N VAL A 169 7.05 12.73 -3.15
CA VAL A 169 6.60 12.02 -1.95
C VAL A 169 5.53 11.00 -2.31
N THR A 170 5.60 9.81 -1.71
CA THR A 170 4.59 8.78 -1.91
C THR A 170 3.36 9.06 -1.07
N GLN A 171 2.20 9.07 -1.70
CA GLN A 171 0.88 9.24 -1.09
C GLN A 171 -0.03 8.08 -1.52
N GLU A 172 -0.64 7.43 -0.54
CA GLU A 172 -1.72 6.46 -0.71
C GLU A 172 -3.06 7.23 -0.64
N PHE A 173 -3.85 7.14 -1.69
CA PHE A 173 -5.21 7.70 -1.75
C PHE A 173 -6.20 6.56 -1.65
N GLN A 174 -6.96 6.50 -0.56
CA GLN A 174 -8.13 5.65 -0.43
C GLN A 174 -9.37 6.46 -0.83
N ILE A 175 -9.89 6.16 -2.02
CA ILE A 175 -10.98 6.89 -2.67
C ILE A 175 -12.22 6.00 -2.68
N PRO A 176 -13.32 6.41 -2.02
CA PRO A 176 -14.57 5.69 -2.11
C PRO A 176 -15.05 5.52 -3.56
N LYS A 177 -15.44 4.31 -3.95
CA LYS A 177 -16.03 4.01 -5.27
C LYS A 177 -17.31 4.79 -5.55
N ALA A 178 -17.97 5.31 -4.52
CA ALA A 178 -19.10 6.21 -4.66
C ALA A 178 -18.73 7.60 -5.22
N ILE A 179 -17.45 8.01 -5.14
CA ILE A 179 -16.96 9.27 -5.71
C ILE A 179 -16.56 9.07 -7.17
N ILE A 180 -15.71 8.08 -7.42
CA ILE A 180 -15.18 7.77 -8.75
C ILE A 180 -14.86 6.29 -8.80
N ASP A 181 -15.27 5.63 -9.88
CA ASP A 181 -15.05 4.22 -10.08
C ASP A 181 -14.81 3.90 -11.55
N THR A 182 -14.43 2.66 -11.82
CA THR A 182 -14.31 2.10 -13.16
C THR A 182 -14.91 0.70 -13.15
N LEU A 183 -15.70 0.36 -14.18
CA LEU A 183 -16.26 -0.98 -14.38
C LEU A 183 -15.18 -1.93 -14.89
N GLY A 184 -14.24 -2.27 -14.00
CA GLY A 184 -13.06 -3.08 -14.28
C GLY A 184 -11.95 -2.26 -14.96
N GLY A 185 -10.70 -2.51 -14.55
CA GLY A 185 -9.53 -1.79 -15.04
C GLY A 185 -8.96 -0.78 -14.03
N SER A 186 -8.10 0.11 -14.51
CA SER A 186 -7.37 1.09 -13.70
C SER A 186 -7.89 2.51 -13.94
N LEU A 187 -7.86 3.34 -12.90
CA LEU A 187 -8.11 4.77 -13.02
C LEU A 187 -6.96 5.44 -13.79
N ILE A 188 -7.25 6.47 -14.58
CA ILE A 188 -6.21 7.31 -15.15
C ILE A 188 -5.91 8.44 -14.15
N VAL A 189 -4.68 8.51 -13.68
CA VAL A 189 -4.21 9.59 -12.81
C VAL A 189 -3.37 10.55 -13.64
N LYS A 190 -3.57 11.85 -13.47
CA LYS A 190 -2.82 12.92 -14.11
C LYS A 190 -2.36 13.93 -13.09
N ILE A 191 -1.13 14.43 -13.25
CA ILE A 191 -0.59 15.58 -12.55
C ILE A 191 -0.32 16.68 -13.55
N ASP A 192 -0.87 17.87 -13.32
CA ASP A 192 -0.72 19.05 -14.18
C ASP A 192 -0.96 18.70 -15.68
N GLY A 193 -2.02 17.92 -15.94
CA GLY A 193 -2.41 17.45 -17.27
C GLY A 193 -1.60 16.27 -17.84
N LYS A 194 -0.53 15.83 -17.20
CA LYS A 194 0.31 14.69 -17.65
C LYS A 194 -0.03 13.42 -16.89
N VAL A 195 -0.12 12.28 -17.59
CA VAL A 195 -0.42 10.99 -16.96
C VAL A 195 0.68 10.62 -15.95
N LEU A 196 0.26 10.28 -14.75
CA LEU A 196 1.09 9.72 -13.68
C LEU A 196 0.76 8.24 -13.52
N GLN A 197 1.80 7.41 -13.47
CA GLN A 197 1.63 6.00 -13.14
C GLN A 197 1.63 5.82 -11.62
N CYS A 198 0.51 5.30 -11.11
CA CYS A 198 0.35 4.91 -9.71
C CYS A 198 0.13 3.39 -9.62
N VAL A 199 0.54 2.79 -8.51
CA VAL A 199 0.11 1.42 -8.20
C VAL A 199 -1.34 1.49 -7.76
N GLN A 200 -2.17 0.56 -8.25
CA GLN A 200 -3.60 0.58 -7.98
C GLN A 200 -4.03 -0.76 -7.42
N THR A 201 -4.81 -0.71 -6.34
CA THR A 201 -5.52 -1.85 -5.78
C THR A 201 -6.95 -1.44 -5.46
N GLU A 202 -7.78 -2.39 -5.04
CA GLU A 202 -9.16 -2.10 -4.69
C GLU A 202 -9.63 -2.95 -3.51
N THR A 203 -10.61 -2.41 -2.80
CA THR A 203 -11.45 -3.16 -1.88
C THR A 203 -12.86 -3.26 -2.47
N THR A 204 -13.79 -3.84 -1.72
CA THR A 204 -15.20 -3.85 -2.12
C THR A 204 -15.80 -2.45 -2.21
N THR A 205 -15.29 -1.48 -1.43
CA THR A 205 -15.85 -0.13 -1.30
C THR A 205 -14.95 0.98 -1.84
N ASP A 206 -13.64 0.74 -1.94
CA ASP A 206 -12.66 1.78 -2.22
C ASP A 206 -11.72 1.40 -3.36
N ARG A 207 -11.24 2.43 -4.06
CA ARG A 207 -10.07 2.41 -4.94
C ARG A 207 -8.87 2.89 -4.13
N ILE A 208 -7.75 2.20 -4.21
CA ILE A 208 -6.52 2.55 -3.51
C ILE A 208 -5.46 2.88 -4.55
N LEU A 209 -4.89 4.09 -4.49
CA LEU A 209 -3.85 4.56 -5.40
C LEU A 209 -2.59 4.92 -4.62
N ASP A 210 -1.47 4.27 -4.92
CA ASP A 210 -0.15 4.66 -4.41
C ASP A 210 0.59 5.46 -5.49
N CYS A 211 0.64 6.77 -5.28
CA CYS A 211 1.17 7.73 -6.24
C CYS A 211 2.40 8.43 -5.68
N MET A 212 3.42 8.60 -6.53
CA MET A 212 4.60 9.40 -6.22
C MET A 212 4.37 10.84 -6.71
N ILE A 213 3.98 11.74 -5.80
CA ILE A 213 3.62 13.13 -6.10
C ILE A 213 4.87 14.01 -6.18
N PRO A 214 5.19 14.60 -7.34
CA PRO A 214 6.34 15.49 -7.50
C PRO A 214 6.18 16.83 -6.77
N SER A 215 7.31 17.46 -6.45
CA SER A 215 7.30 18.85 -5.98
C SER A 215 6.68 19.79 -7.02
N SER A 216 6.12 20.91 -6.54
CA SER A 216 5.49 21.94 -7.39
C SER A 216 4.23 21.50 -8.16
N THR A 217 3.68 20.32 -7.86
CA THR A 217 2.37 19.86 -8.37
C THR A 217 1.27 20.84 -7.98
N LYS A 218 0.42 21.22 -8.96
CA LYS A 218 -0.70 22.16 -8.78
C LYS A 218 -2.07 21.52 -8.95
N GLU A 219 -2.14 20.46 -9.72
CA GLU A 219 -3.38 19.79 -10.07
C GLU A 219 -3.18 18.27 -10.09
N LEU A 220 -4.08 17.56 -9.41
CA LEU A 220 -4.21 16.10 -9.48
C LEU A 220 -5.59 15.78 -10.07
N THR A 221 -5.62 15.14 -11.22
CA THR A 221 -6.86 14.73 -11.89
C THR A 221 -6.93 13.21 -11.97
N ILE A 222 -8.02 12.63 -11.51
CA ILE A 222 -8.31 11.20 -11.50
C ILE A 222 -9.52 10.98 -12.39
N ILE A 223 -9.44 10.03 -13.32
CA ILE A 223 -10.48 9.77 -14.30
C ILE A 223 -10.90 8.30 -14.20
N GLY A 224 -12.19 8.08 -13.93
CA GLY A 224 -12.87 6.82 -14.10
C GLY A 224 -12.93 6.54 -15.58
N THR A 225 -12.27 5.47 -16.02
CA THR A 225 -12.43 5.04 -17.41
C THR A 225 -13.43 3.91 -17.43
N THR A 226 -14.41 3.96 -18.32
CA THR A 226 -15.00 2.71 -18.79
C THR A 226 -13.97 2.11 -19.73
N VAL A 227 -13.30 1.02 -19.32
CA VAL A 227 -12.45 0.28 -20.25
C VAL A 227 -13.26 -0.01 -21.52
N ILE A 228 -12.78 0.53 -22.63
CA ILE A 228 -13.09 -0.08 -23.92
C ILE A 228 -12.47 -1.46 -23.81
N PRO A 229 -13.24 -2.56 -23.91
CA PRO A 229 -12.67 -3.89 -23.82
C PRO A 229 -11.49 -3.94 -24.78
N GLU A 230 -10.29 -4.21 -24.26
CA GLU A 230 -9.24 -4.77 -25.10
C GLU A 230 -9.88 -6.01 -25.67
N PHE A 231 -10.26 -5.96 -26.95
CA PHE A 231 -10.93 -7.08 -27.56
C PHE A 231 -10.03 -8.29 -27.32
N GLY A 232 -10.49 -9.22 -26.48
CA GLY A 232 -9.64 -10.33 -26.02
C GLY A 232 -9.32 -11.29 -27.17
N SER A 233 -9.28 -12.58 -26.86
CA SER A 233 -9.13 -13.62 -27.88
C SER A 233 -10.13 -13.50 -29.06
N ILE A 234 -11.27 -12.83 -28.86
CA ILE A 234 -12.27 -12.56 -29.90
C ILE A 234 -11.75 -11.62 -31.00
N ALA A 235 -11.03 -10.53 -30.72
CA ALA A 235 -10.46 -9.72 -31.81
C ALA A 235 -9.35 -10.46 -32.53
N VAL A 236 -8.53 -11.21 -31.80
CA VAL A 236 -7.48 -12.02 -32.43
C VAL A 236 -8.10 -13.06 -33.35
N LEU A 237 -9.23 -13.67 -32.96
CA LEU A 237 -9.99 -14.59 -33.80
C LEU A 237 -10.58 -13.89 -35.03
N ILE A 238 -11.25 -12.75 -34.86
CA ILE A 238 -11.83 -11.99 -35.97
C ILE A 238 -10.74 -11.53 -36.95
N LEU A 239 -9.60 -11.05 -36.43
CA LEU A 239 -8.44 -10.65 -37.22
C LEU A 239 -7.85 -11.85 -37.98
N ALA A 240 -7.68 -12.99 -37.31
CA ALA A 240 -7.19 -14.22 -37.94
C ALA A 240 -8.14 -14.68 -39.07
N VAL A 241 -9.44 -14.74 -38.81
CA VAL A 241 -10.46 -15.08 -39.82
C VAL A 241 -10.44 -14.10 -40.99
N GLY A 242 -10.24 -12.81 -40.72
CA GLY A 242 -10.09 -11.77 -41.75
C GLY A 242 -8.85 -11.97 -42.62
N ILE A 243 -7.69 -12.25 -42.02
CA ILE A 243 -6.45 -12.53 -42.75
C ILE A 243 -6.59 -13.80 -43.59
N PHE A 244 -7.16 -14.88 -43.05
CA PHE A 244 -7.40 -16.11 -43.81
C PHE A 244 -8.36 -15.89 -44.97
N SER A 245 -9.43 -15.12 -44.78
CA SER A 245 -10.41 -14.81 -45.83
C SER A 245 -9.79 -14.01 -46.98
N THR A 246 -8.95 -13.02 -46.65
CA THR A 246 -8.26 -12.20 -47.66
C THR A 246 -7.22 -13.00 -48.44
N ILE A 247 -6.42 -13.85 -47.79
CA ILE A 247 -5.47 -14.74 -48.46
C ILE A 247 -6.21 -15.72 -49.40
N PHE A 248 -7.32 -16.30 -48.93
CA PHE A 248 -8.11 -17.24 -49.72
C PHE A 248 -8.73 -16.60 -50.97
N LEU A 249 -9.31 -15.41 -50.84
CA LEU A 249 -9.83 -14.65 -51.99
C LEU A 249 -8.69 -14.21 -52.93
N SER A 250 -7.57 -13.76 -52.39
CA SER A 250 -6.40 -13.32 -53.17
C SER A 250 -5.84 -14.44 -54.05
N ASN A 251 -5.75 -15.67 -53.53
CA ASN A 251 -5.31 -16.84 -54.32
C ASN A 251 -6.32 -17.27 -55.40
N LYS A 252 -7.62 -17.01 -55.21
CA LYS A 252 -8.67 -17.26 -56.22
C LYS A 252 -8.69 -16.18 -57.32
N MET A 253 -8.32 -14.95 -56.99
CA MET A 253 -8.16 -13.84 -57.93
C MET A 253 -6.73 -13.77 -58.47
N LYS A 254 -6.18 -14.90 -58.94
CA LYS A 254 -5.01 -14.85 -59.83
C LYS A 254 -5.50 -14.24 -61.14
N ILE A 255 -5.32 -12.93 -61.29
CA ILE A 255 -5.71 -12.13 -62.46
C ILE A 255 -5.23 -12.86 -63.71
N ARG A 256 -6.19 -13.27 -64.54
CA ARG A 256 -5.95 -13.67 -65.93
C ARG A 256 -5.85 -12.43 -66.79
#